data_AF-A0A392SQ78-F1
#
_entry.id   AF-A0A392SQ78-F1
#
_cell.length_a   1.000
_cell.length_b   1.000
_cell.length_c   1.000
_cell.angle_alpha   90.00
_cell.angle_beta   90.00
_cell.angle_gamma   90.00
#
_symmetry.space_group_name_H-M   'P 1'
#
loop_
_entity.id
_entity.type
_entity.pdbx_description
1 polymer ?
#
loop_
_entity_poly.entity_id
_entity_poly.type
_entity_poly.pdbx_seq_one_letter_code
_entity_poly.pdbx_strand_id
1 'polypeptide(L)' 'MENCNEAETPMEANLKLSKNEDEQTVDATLLKQVVGSLRFICNTRPDINYAVGSMSRFMSNPKASHMIAAKRIL' A
#
# COMPACT_ATOMS: atom_id res chain seq x y z
N MET A 1 12.07 3.51 12.98
CA MET A 1 11.54 2.14 12.75
C MET A 1 11.78 1.32 14.01
N GLU A 2 11.30 1.77 15.17
CA GLU A 2 11.68 1.17 16.47
C GLU A 2 10.51 0.45 17.14
N ASN A 3 9.37 0.34 16.43
CA ASN A 3 8.14 -0.28 16.93
C ASN A 3 7.22 -0.67 15.75
N CYS A 4 7.76 -1.41 14.78
CA CYS A 4 6.91 -1.99 13.72
C CYS A 4 6.50 -3.39 14.14
N ASN A 5 5.21 -3.70 14.06
CA ASN A 5 4.74 -5.06 14.28
C ASN A 5 5.20 -5.93 13.11
N GLU A 6 5.82 -7.07 13.42
CA GLU A 6 6.22 -8.04 12.41
C GLU A 6 4.99 -8.58 11.65
N ALA A 7 5.05 -8.55 10.33
CA ALA A 7 4.04 -9.11 9.45
C ALA A 7 4.69 -10.21 8.60
N GLU A 8 4.13 -11.42 8.66
CA GLU A 8 4.65 -12.59 7.93
C GLU A 8 4.58 -12.40 6.41
N THR A 9 3.56 -11.67 5.93
CA THR A 9 3.42 -11.29 4.53
C THR A 9 3.20 -9.78 4.37
N PRO A 10 3.82 -9.14 3.36
CA PRO A 10 3.67 -7.70 3.12
C PRO A 10 2.26 -7.33 2.62
N MET A 11 1.49 -8.30 2.14
CA MET A 11 0.11 -8.12 1.70
C MET A 11 -0.71 -9.35 2.09
N GLU A 12 -1.96 -9.16 2.50
CA GLU A 12 -2.85 -10.27 2.81
C GLU A 12 -3.24 -11.05 1.55
N ALA A 13 -3.23 -12.37 1.65
CA ALA A 13 -3.75 -13.24 0.62
C ALA A 13 -5.24 -12.97 0.42
N ASN A 14 -5.67 -12.74 -0.83
CA ASN A 14 -7.04 -12.40 -1.21
C ASN A 14 -7.55 -11.05 -0.70
N LEU A 15 -6.67 -10.08 -0.39
CA LEU A 15 -7.10 -8.72 -0.07
C LEU A 15 -7.86 -8.11 -1.26
N LYS A 16 -9.19 -8.05 -1.14
CA LYS A 16 -10.06 -7.42 -2.14
C LYS A 16 -10.02 -5.90 -1.93
N LEU A 17 -9.02 -5.27 -2.52
CA LEU A 17 -9.03 -3.82 -2.68
C LEU A 17 -10.00 -3.47 -3.79
N SER A 18 -11.13 -2.93 -3.38
CA SER A 18 -12.19 -2.48 -4.28
C SER A 18 -12.18 -0.97 -4.40
N LYS A 19 -12.67 -0.48 -5.53
CA LYS A 19 -13.01 0.93 -5.72
C LYS A 19 -14.37 1.20 -5.07
N ASN A 20 -14.53 0.84 -3.79
CA ASN A 20 -15.77 1.10 -3.08
C ASN A 20 -16.00 2.61 -3.03
N GLU A 21 -17.10 3.07 -3.63
CA GLU A 21 -17.41 4.49 -3.70
C GLU A 21 -17.80 5.03 -2.31
N ASP A 22 -18.42 4.19 -1.48
CA ASP A 22 -18.83 4.49 -0.10
C ASP A 22 -17.67 4.69 0.89
N GLU A 23 -16.45 4.25 0.53
CA GLU A 23 -15.32 4.37 1.42
C GLU A 23 -14.75 5.80 1.41
N GLN A 24 -14.28 6.27 2.57
CA GLN A 24 -13.66 7.59 2.70
C GLN A 24 -12.46 7.70 1.75
N THR A 25 -12.52 8.71 0.88
CA THR A 25 -11.39 9.09 0.02
C THR A 25 -10.28 9.69 0.87
N VAL A 26 -9.05 9.28 0.60
CA VAL A 26 -7.85 9.82 1.27
C VAL A 26 -7.07 10.73 0.33
N ASP A 27 -6.06 11.43 0.85
CA ASP A 27 -5.21 12.29 0.03
C ASP A 27 -4.39 11.46 -0.98
N ALA A 28 -4.59 11.74 -2.27
CA ALA A 28 -3.89 11.10 -3.38
C ALA A 28 -2.40 11.43 -3.45
N THR A 29 -2.01 12.64 -3.05
CA THR A 29 -0.60 13.03 -2.95
C THR A 29 0.09 12.18 -1.91
N LEU A 30 -0.54 11.99 -0.75
CA LEU A 30 0.03 11.18 0.33
C LEU A 30 0.21 9.71 -0.11
N LEU A 31 -0.81 9.10 -0.73
CA LEU A 31 -0.68 7.72 -1.22
C LEU A 31 0.41 7.60 -2.30
N LYS A 32 0.50 8.56 -3.22
CA LYS A 32 1.56 8.58 -4.26
C LYS A 32 2.95 8.70 -3.67
N GLN A 33 3.13 9.54 -2.64
CA GLN A 33 4.41 9.66 -1.94
C GLN A 33 4.81 8.33 -1.29
N VAL A 34 3.89 7.70 -0.56
CA VAL A 34 4.13 6.39 0.07
C VAL A 34 4.48 5.33 -0.97
N VAL A 35 3.70 5.20 -2.04
CA VAL A 35 3.97 4.23 -3.11
C VAL A 35 5.28 4.51 -3.83
N GLY A 36 5.66 5.78 -3.98
CA GLY A 36 6.96 6.20 -4.51
C GLY A 36 8.12 5.74 -3.61
N SER A 37 8.03 5.96 -2.30
CA SER A 37 9.02 5.48 -1.33
C SER A 37 9.11 3.96 -1.30
N LEU A 38 7.97 3.26 -1.32
CA LEU A 38 7.93 1.79 -1.38
C LEU A 38 8.59 1.24 -2.64
N ARG A 39 8.40 1.90 -3.78
CA ARG A 39 9.05 1.51 -5.05
C ARG A 39 10.56 1.67 -5.00
N PHE A 40 11.09 2.58 -4.18
CA PHE A 40 12.53 2.64 -3.93
C PHE A 40 12.99 1.44 -3.10
N ILE A 41 12.27 1.10 -2.02
CA ILE A 41 12.56 -0.03 -1.12
C ILE A 41 12.53 -1.38 -1.86
N CYS A 42 11.67 -1.53 -2.86
CA CYS A 42 11.61 -2.71 -3.74
C CYS A 42 12.96 -3.17 -4.31
N ASN A 43 13.92 -2.25 -4.49
CA ASN A 43 15.24 -2.59 -5.01
C ASN A 43 16.08 -3.40 -4.01
N THR A 44 15.82 -3.26 -2.71
CA THR A 44 16.52 -3.98 -1.64
C THR A 44 15.65 -5.06 -0.98
N ARG A 45 14.31 -4.93 -1.04
CA ARG A 45 13.30 -5.92 -0.62
C ARG A 45 12.46 -6.38 -1.82
N PRO A 46 12.87 -7.43 -2.55
CA PRO A 46 12.08 -7.91 -3.69
C PRO A 46 10.76 -8.59 -3.26
N ASP A 47 10.64 -8.99 -2.00
CA ASP A 47 9.45 -9.61 -1.39
C ASP A 47 8.20 -8.71 -1.44
N ILE A 48 8.36 -7.38 -1.47
CA ILE A 48 7.22 -6.44 -1.49
C ILE A 48 6.79 -6.02 -2.89
N ASN A 49 7.53 -6.41 -3.94
CA ASN A 49 7.31 -5.93 -5.31
C ASN A 49 5.86 -6.10 -5.79
N TYR A 50 5.29 -7.27 -5.52
CA TYR A 50 3.91 -7.57 -5.91
C TYR A 50 2.90 -6.65 -5.20
N ALA A 51 3.11 -6.39 -3.91
CA ALA A 51 2.24 -5.56 -3.10
C ALA A 51 2.27 -4.09 -3.58
N VAL A 52 3.47 -3.55 -3.84
CA VAL A 52 3.67 -2.19 -4.35
C VAL A 52 3.09 -2.02 -5.77
N GLY A 53 3.25 -3.04 -6.62
CA GLY A 53 2.65 -3.06 -7.95
C GLY A 53 1.12 -3.02 -7.89
N SER A 54 0.53 -3.77 -6.96
CA SER A 54 -0.92 -3.78 -6.73
C SER A 54 -1.44 -2.43 -6.21
N MET A 55 -0.74 -1.79 -5.27
CA MET A 55 -1.12 -0.45 -4.75
C MET A 55 -1.09 0.62 -5.83
N SER A 56 -0.19 0.48 -6.79
CA SER A 56 -0.02 1.48 -7.87
C SER A 56 -1.30 1.69 -8.69
N ARG A 57 -2.21 0.71 -8.71
CA ARG A 57 -3.49 0.76 -9.44
C ARG A 57 -4.53 1.70 -8.82
N PHE A 58 -4.37 2.05 -7.54
CA PHE A 58 -5.36 2.81 -6.77
C PHE A 58 -4.94 4.26 -6.50
N MET A 59 -3.79 4.69 -7.04
CA MET A 59 -3.24 6.04 -6.82
C MET A 59 -4.09 7.18 -7.41
N SER A 60 -4.99 6.90 -8.36
CA SER A 60 -5.86 7.90 -8.97
C SER A 60 -7.10 8.23 -8.13
N ASN A 61 -7.58 7.27 -7.34
CA ASN A 61 -8.73 7.45 -6.45
C ASN A 61 -8.50 6.62 -5.17
N PRO A 62 -7.63 7.10 -4.27
CA PRO A 62 -7.24 6.35 -3.10
C PRO A 62 -8.37 6.34 -2.06
N LYS A 63 -8.43 5.28 -1.26
CA LYS A 63 -9.43 5.07 -0.22
C LYS A 63 -8.73 4.70 1.08
N ALA A 64 -9.44 4.76 2.20
CA ALA A 64 -8.87 4.44 3.51
C ALA A 64 -8.22 3.04 3.53
N SER A 65 -8.87 2.04 2.95
CA SER A 65 -8.38 0.67 2.77
C SER A 65 -7.04 0.62 2.01
N HIS A 66 -6.91 1.39 0.93
CA HIS A 66 -5.68 1.49 0.15
C HIS A 66 -4.53 2.07 1.00
N MET A 67 -4.82 3.04 1.87
CA MET A 67 -3.82 3.62 2.77
C MET A 67 -3.42 2.64 3.88
N ILE A 68 -4.37 1.89 4.44
CA ILE A 68 -4.09 0.84 5.43
C ILE A 68 -3.21 -0.25 4.82
N ALA A 69 -3.53 -0.68 3.59
CA ALA A 69 -2.71 -1.65 2.86
C ALA A 69 -1.29 -1.10 2.61
N ALA A 70 -1.15 0.15 2.19
CA ALA A 70 0.16 0.77 2.00
C ALA A 70 0.99 0.85 3.29
N LYS A 71 0.35 1.14 4.43
CA LYS A 71 1.00 1.15 5.76
C LYS A 71 1.45 -0.22 6.21
N ARG A 72 0.78 -1.30 5.80
CA ARG A 72 1.17 -2.69 6.11
C ARG A 72 2.40 -3.14 5.35
N ILE A 73 2.63 -2.58 4.15
CA ILE A 73 3.81 -2.91 3.33
C ILE A 73 5.09 -2.26 3.89
N LEU A 74 4.94 -1.06 4.48
CA LEU A 74 6.00 -0.32 5.18
C LEU A 74 6.47 -1.05 6.43
#